data_AF-A0A1T4XZW0-F1
#
_entry.id   AF-A0A1T4XZW0-F1
#
_cell.length_a   1.000
_cell.length_b   1.000
_cell.length_c   1.000
_cell.angle_alpha   90.00
_cell.angle_beta   90.00
_cell.angle_gamma   90.00
#
_symmetry.space_group_name_H-M   'P 1'
#
loop_
_entity.id
_entity.type
_entity.pdbx_description
1 polymer ?
#
loop_
_entity_poly.entity_id
_entity_poly.type
_entity_poly.pdbx_seq_one_letter_code
_entity_poly.pdbx_strand_id
1 'polypeptide(L)'
;MKAEAISIPELNSPQSVVGDPPLTPYQLAQRVYATEPCARSLEEDIVLHLAHGYVVARPDALAMARPVWKHWPYEKLASPWIVAPEGDAWWIWLLAGDLKTAMTWLPDAQRPWIGYERVNVPRWVRRERLVRGGF
;
A
#
# COMPACT_ATOMS: atom_id res chain seq x y z
N MET A 1 21.59 0.79 -29.40
CA MET A 1 22.21 0.76 -28.07
C MET A 1 21.86 -0.61 -27.49
N LYS A 2 22.82 -1.56 -27.43
CA LYS A 2 22.57 -2.92 -26.96
C LYS A 2 22.91 -2.99 -25.47
N ALA A 3 21.97 -3.40 -24.63
CA ALA A 3 22.24 -3.70 -23.22
C ALA A 3 22.79 -5.13 -23.15
N GLU A 4 24.04 -5.28 -22.71
CA GLU A 4 24.62 -6.58 -22.38
C GLU A 4 24.15 -6.98 -20.98
N ALA A 5 23.60 -8.19 -20.87
CA ALA A 5 23.15 -8.76 -19.60
C ALA A 5 24.36 -9.16 -18.75
N ILE A 6 24.42 -8.66 -17.52
CA ILE A 6 25.43 -9.06 -16.52
C ILE A 6 25.00 -10.42 -15.95
N SER A 7 25.75 -11.48 -16.26
CA SER A 7 25.59 -12.80 -15.64
C SER A 7 26.07 -12.76 -14.18
N ILE A 8 25.16 -13.08 -13.25
CA ILE A 8 25.49 -13.25 -11.83
C ILE A 8 25.81 -14.74 -11.59
N PRO A 9 26.97 -15.11 -11.01
CA PRO A 9 27.29 -16.51 -10.74
C PRO A 9 26.41 -17.09 -9.63
N GLU A 10 26.06 -18.36 -9.77
CA GLU A 10 25.30 -19.16 -8.79
C GLU A 10 25.94 -19.12 -7.39
N LEU A 11 25.15 -18.65 -6.41
CA LEU A 11 25.46 -18.78 -4.99
C LEU A 11 25.17 -20.22 -4.55
N ASN A 12 26.23 -20.96 -4.25
CA ASN A 12 26.12 -22.29 -3.65
C ASN A 12 26.04 -22.22 -2.11
N SER A 13 25.04 -22.93 -1.58
CA SER A 13 24.90 -23.55 -0.23
C SER A 13 24.59 -22.63 0.97
N PRO A 14 23.93 -23.10 2.05
CA PRO A 14 23.64 -24.49 2.45
C PRO A 14 22.14 -24.83 2.70
N GLN A 15 21.81 -26.12 2.67
CA GLN A 15 20.56 -26.65 3.21
C GLN A 15 20.57 -26.61 4.74
N SER A 16 19.58 -25.96 5.38
CA SER A 16 19.13 -26.31 6.73
C SER A 16 17.78 -25.65 7.12
N VAL A 17 16.77 -26.52 7.28
CA VAL A 17 15.61 -26.48 8.21
C VAL A 17 14.97 -25.12 8.55
N VAL A 18 13.91 -24.72 7.87
CA VAL A 18 12.97 -23.69 8.35
C VAL A 18 11.57 -23.98 7.76
N GLY A 19 10.50 -23.85 8.54
CA GLY A 19 9.14 -23.80 7.98
C GLY A 19 9.02 -22.69 6.93
N ASP A 20 7.91 -22.66 6.18
CA ASP A 20 7.73 -21.67 5.11
C ASP A 20 8.12 -20.26 5.62
N PRO A 21 9.01 -19.54 4.90
CA PRO A 21 9.43 -18.21 5.32
C PRO A 21 8.18 -17.34 5.50
N PRO A 22 8.17 -16.43 6.49
CA PRO A 22 7.03 -15.56 6.71
C PRO A 22 6.71 -14.79 5.42
N LEU A 23 5.42 -14.73 5.10
CA LEU A 23 4.96 -14.07 3.88
C LEU A 23 5.45 -12.62 3.86
N THR A 24 6.02 -12.22 2.73
CA THR A 24 6.36 -10.82 2.47
C THR A 24 5.09 -9.96 2.41
N PRO A 25 5.18 -8.65 2.67
CA PRO A 25 4.04 -7.74 2.48
C PRO A 25 3.41 -7.83 1.09
N TYR A 26 4.21 -8.07 0.04
CA TYR A 26 3.71 -8.29 -1.31
C TYR A 26 2.88 -9.58 -1.42
N GLN A 27 3.33 -10.69 -0.83
CA GLN A 27 2.56 -11.94 -0.83
C GLN A 27 1.28 -11.82 0.00
N LEU A 28 1.29 -11.04 1.09
CA LEU A 28 0.09 -10.71 1.84
C LEU A 28 -0.90 -9.90 0.98
N ALA A 29 -0.41 -8.92 0.21
CA ALA A 29 -1.22 -8.18 -0.76
C ALA A 29 -1.83 -9.11 -1.82
N GLN A 30 -1.04 -10.02 -2.40
CA GLN A 30 -1.55 -11.02 -3.36
C GLN A 30 -2.67 -11.86 -2.76
N ARG A 31 -2.54 -12.25 -1.49
CA ARG A 31 -3.55 -13.05 -0.80
C ARG A 31 -4.88 -12.31 -0.67
N VAL A 32 -4.85 -11.01 -0.36
CA VAL A 32 -6.08 -10.17 -0.32
C VAL A 32 -6.82 -10.25 -1.66
N TYR A 33 -6.13 -10.00 -2.77
CA TYR A 33 -6.73 -10.02 -4.11
C TYR A 33 -7.14 -11.42 -4.58
N ALA A 34 -6.55 -12.47 -4.02
CA ALA A 34 -6.96 -13.85 -4.29
C ALA A 34 -8.22 -14.28 -3.50
N THR A 35 -8.51 -13.63 -2.37
CA THR A 35 -9.60 -14.04 -1.47
C THR A 35 -10.79 -13.09 -1.42
N GLU A 36 -10.60 -11.83 -1.78
CA GLU A 36 -11.64 -10.81 -1.74
C GLU A 36 -12.17 -10.50 -3.15
N PRO A 37 -13.45 -10.12 -3.28
CA PRO A 37 -13.99 -9.67 -4.56
C PRO A 37 -13.43 -8.30 -4.92
N CYS A 38 -12.32 -8.29 -5.66
CA CYS A 38 -11.69 -7.07 -6.16
C CYS A 38 -12.18 -6.73 -7.57
N ALA A 39 -12.39 -5.44 -7.85
CA ALA A 39 -12.81 -4.97 -9.17
C ALA A 39 -11.69 -5.06 -10.23
N ARG A 40 -10.44 -5.21 -9.80
CA ARG A 40 -9.20 -5.21 -10.60
C ARG A 40 -8.20 -6.19 -9.98
N SER A 41 -7.17 -6.56 -10.74
CA SER A 41 -6.00 -7.29 -10.24
C SER A 41 -5.10 -6.41 -9.36
N LEU A 42 -4.22 -7.06 -8.58
CA LEU A 42 -3.23 -6.36 -7.76
C LEU A 42 -2.27 -5.55 -8.65
N GLU A 43 -1.81 -6.14 -9.75
CA GLU A 43 -0.86 -5.53 -10.67
C GLU A 43 -1.44 -4.27 -11.33
N GLU A 44 -2.70 -4.31 -11.76
CA GLU A 44 -3.40 -3.14 -12.27
C GLU A 44 -3.47 -2.04 -11.21
N ASP A 45 -3.86 -2.36 -9.98
CA ASP A 45 -3.95 -1.37 -8.91
C ASP A 45 -2.58 -0.79 -8.54
N ILE A 46 -1.51 -1.58 -8.56
CA ILE A 46 -0.14 -1.08 -8.37
C ILE A 46 0.19 -0.06 -9.45
N VAL A 47 -0.05 -0.38 -10.72
CA VAL A 47 0.22 0.55 -11.83
C VAL A 47 -0.57 1.85 -11.68
N LEU A 48 -1.84 1.77 -11.29
CA LEU A 48 -2.67 2.95 -11.07
C LEU A 48 -2.17 3.83 -9.92
N HIS A 49 -1.71 3.21 -8.84
CA HIS A 49 -1.14 3.96 -7.71
C HIS A 49 0.26 4.47 -8.00
N LEU A 50 1.03 3.83 -8.87
CA LEU A 50 2.27 4.41 -9.40
C LEU A 50 2.00 5.64 -10.28
N ALA A 51 0.90 5.65 -11.04
CA ALA A 51 0.54 6.74 -11.95
C ALA A 51 -0.13 7.93 -11.26
N HIS A 52 -1.00 7.67 -10.27
CA HIS A 52 -1.88 8.70 -9.70
C HIS A 52 -1.67 8.91 -8.19
N GLY A 53 -0.89 8.07 -7.52
CA GLY A 53 -0.71 8.11 -6.08
C GLY A 53 0.70 7.71 -5.67
N TYR A 54 0.76 6.81 -4.70
CA TYR A 54 1.99 6.33 -4.10
C TYR A 54 1.92 4.83 -3.91
N VAL A 55 3.02 4.16 -4.24
CA VAL A 55 3.31 2.78 -3.84
C VAL A 55 4.60 2.80 -3.05
N VAL A 56 4.54 2.39 -1.79
CA VAL A 56 5.72 2.21 -0.95
C VAL A 56 5.79 0.75 -0.54
N ALA A 57 6.85 0.07 -0.96
CA ALA A 57 7.09 -1.33 -0.64
C ALA A 57 8.43 -1.47 0.08
N ARG A 58 8.37 -1.98 1.31
CA ARG A 58 9.52 -2.27 2.17
C ARG A 58 9.32 -3.66 2.83
N PRO A 59 10.37 -4.24 3.45
CA PRO A 59 10.26 -5.57 4.06
C PRO A 59 9.20 -5.68 5.18
N ASP A 60 8.88 -4.57 5.82
CA ASP A 60 7.95 -4.46 6.97
C ASP A 60 6.52 -4.10 6.57
N ALA A 61 6.31 -3.39 5.46
CA ALA A 61 4.98 -3.16 4.90
C ALA A 61 4.99 -2.78 3.42
N LEU A 62 3.83 -2.98 2.78
CA LEU A 62 3.47 -2.47 1.47
C LEU A 62 2.22 -1.61 1.62
N ALA A 63 2.27 -0.37 1.09
CA ALA A 63 1.14 0.54 1.08
C ALA A 63 0.90 1.12 -0.31
N MET A 64 -0.36 1.10 -0.74
CA MET A 64 -0.86 1.86 -1.87
C MET A 64 -1.77 2.96 -1.35
N ALA A 65 -1.47 4.21 -1.69
CA ALA A 65 -2.21 5.35 -1.18
C ALA A 65 -2.31 6.47 -2.21
N ARG A 66 -3.31 7.35 -2.03
CA ARG A 66 -3.48 8.54 -2.88
C ARG A 66 -4.09 9.69 -2.11
N PRO A 67 -3.81 10.94 -2.48
CA PRO A 67 -4.37 12.09 -1.80
C PRO A 67 -5.83 12.30 -2.27
N VAL A 68 -6.72 12.55 -1.31
CA VAL A 68 -8.17 12.73 -1.53
C VAL A 68 -8.73 13.80 -0.60
N TRP A 69 -9.97 14.19 -0.83
CA TRP A 69 -10.76 14.92 0.17
C TRP A 69 -11.55 13.94 1.04
N LYS A 70 -11.50 14.12 2.37
CA LYS A 70 -12.22 13.28 3.33
C LYS A 70 -13.73 13.23 3.10
N HIS A 71 -14.31 14.32 2.59
CA HIS A 71 -15.75 14.48 2.39
C HIS A 71 -16.21 13.98 1.01
N TRP A 72 -15.32 13.40 0.20
CA TRP A 72 -15.73 12.82 -1.07
C TRP A 72 -16.73 11.68 -0.88
N PRO A 73 -17.68 11.56 -1.83
CA PRO A 73 -18.59 10.43 -1.85
C PRO A 73 -17.82 9.14 -2.16
N TYR A 74 -18.37 8.00 -1.74
CA TYR A 74 -17.70 6.71 -1.82
C TYR A 74 -17.27 6.34 -3.24
N GLU A 75 -18.06 6.67 -4.25
CA GLU A 75 -17.78 6.40 -5.65
C GLU A 75 -16.47 7.05 -6.12
N LYS A 76 -16.13 8.22 -5.57
CA LYS A 76 -14.83 8.86 -5.82
C LYS A 76 -13.70 8.18 -5.05
N LEU A 77 -13.95 7.75 -3.81
CA LEU A 77 -12.96 7.06 -2.98
C LEU A 77 -12.61 5.67 -3.53
N ALA A 78 -13.59 4.94 -4.03
CA ALA A 78 -13.46 3.62 -4.65
C ALA A 78 -12.94 3.66 -6.11
N SER A 79 -12.56 4.84 -6.59
CA SER A 79 -12.08 5.05 -7.96
C SER A 79 -10.61 5.51 -7.92
N PRO A 80 -9.63 4.64 -8.21
CA PRO A 80 -8.20 4.95 -8.04
C PRO A 80 -7.72 6.09 -8.96
N TRP A 81 -8.44 6.36 -10.05
CA TRP A 81 -8.17 7.39 -11.05
C TRP A 81 -8.42 8.83 -10.56
N ILE A 82 -9.29 9.01 -9.55
CA ILE A 82 -9.78 10.34 -9.14
C ILE A 82 -8.97 10.85 -7.96
N VAL A 83 -7.95 11.68 -8.17
CA VAL A 83 -7.05 12.14 -7.10
C VAL A 83 -7.18 13.64 -6.83
N ALA A 84 -6.85 14.06 -5.62
CA ALA A 84 -6.81 15.47 -5.22
C ALA A 84 -5.47 15.76 -4.54
N PRO A 85 -4.43 16.18 -5.30
CA PRO A 85 -3.11 16.53 -4.76
C PRO A 85 -3.17 17.55 -3.61
N GLU A 86 -4.17 18.41 -3.58
CA GLU A 86 -4.44 19.43 -2.55
C GLU A 86 -5.41 18.97 -1.45
N GLY A 87 -5.87 17.72 -1.48
CA GLY A 87 -6.85 17.18 -0.54
C GLY A 87 -6.40 17.11 0.93
N ASP A 88 -7.34 17.01 1.85
CA ASP A 88 -7.04 16.99 3.30
C ASP A 88 -6.73 15.59 3.86
N ALA A 89 -6.65 14.56 3.01
CA ALA A 89 -6.47 13.19 3.47
C ALA A 89 -5.61 12.31 2.55
N TRP A 90 -5.05 11.26 3.14
CA TRP A 90 -4.58 10.08 2.42
C TRP A 90 -5.66 9.02 2.41
N TRP A 91 -6.02 8.50 1.24
CA TRP A 91 -6.80 7.28 1.11
C TRP A 91 -5.85 6.10 0.91
N ILE A 92 -5.85 5.17 1.85
CA ILE A 92 -5.10 3.91 1.78
C ILE A 92 -5.97 2.92 1.02
N TRP A 93 -5.52 2.59 -0.18
CA TRP A 93 -6.16 1.60 -1.04
C TRP A 93 -5.87 0.19 -0.55
N LEU A 94 -4.60 -0.07 -0.25
CA LEU A 94 -4.14 -1.34 0.30
C LEU A 94 -3.04 -1.08 1.31
N LEU A 95 -3.06 -1.83 2.40
CA LEU A 95 -1.95 -1.95 3.33
C LEU A 95 -1.76 -3.41 3.70
N ALA A 96 -0.53 -3.89 3.56
CA ALA A 96 -0.09 -5.17 4.08
C ALA A 96 1.13 -4.95 4.97
N GLY A 97 1.10 -5.44 6.22
CA GLY A 97 2.16 -5.22 7.22
C GLY A 97 1.80 -4.16 8.26
N ASP A 98 2.81 -3.48 8.82
CA ASP A 98 2.61 -2.54 9.93
C ASP A 98 2.06 -1.17 9.49
N LEU A 99 0.85 -0.84 9.97
CA LEU A 99 0.16 0.42 9.68
C LEU A 99 0.96 1.64 10.16
N LYS A 100 1.51 1.59 11.38
CA LYS A 100 2.16 2.77 11.97
C LYS A 100 3.37 3.16 11.14
N THR A 101 4.21 2.19 10.81
CA THR A 101 5.38 2.34 9.95
C THR A 101 4.98 2.85 8.58
N ALA A 102 3.97 2.23 7.93
CA ALA A 102 3.51 2.68 6.63
C ALA A 102 3.04 4.15 6.60
N MET A 103 2.38 4.62 7.66
CA MET A 103 1.93 6.02 7.75
C MET A 103 3.07 7.04 7.92
N THR A 104 4.26 6.60 8.33
CA THR A 104 5.45 7.46 8.37
C THR A 104 6.03 7.73 6.98
N TRP A 105 5.73 6.87 5.99
CA TRP A 105 6.31 6.98 4.64
C TRP A 105 5.52 7.90 3.73
N LEU A 106 4.23 8.08 4.01
CA LEU A 106 3.38 8.95 3.19
C LEU A 106 3.87 10.39 3.29
N PRO A 107 4.12 11.05 2.14
CA PRO A 107 4.62 12.41 2.15
C PRO A 107 3.59 13.36 2.78
N ASP A 108 4.06 14.57 3.07
CA ASP A 108 3.21 15.66 3.52
C ASP A 108 2.43 15.36 4.81
N ALA A 109 3.11 15.57 5.94
CA ALA A 109 2.54 15.44 7.28
C ALA A 109 1.35 16.39 7.54
N GLN A 110 1.08 17.37 6.67
CA GLN A 110 0.02 18.35 6.88
C GLN A 110 -1.37 17.80 6.59
N ARG A 111 -1.51 16.66 5.91
CA ARG A 111 -2.81 16.00 5.70
C ARG A 111 -3.27 15.34 7.00
N PRO A 112 -4.29 15.89 7.70
CA PRO A 112 -4.62 15.43 9.04
C PRO A 112 -5.37 14.09 9.07
N TRP A 113 -5.88 13.61 7.93
CA TRP A 113 -6.74 12.44 7.87
C TRP A 113 -6.11 11.28 7.09
N ILE A 114 -6.32 10.09 7.63
CA ILE A 114 -6.09 8.82 6.94
C ILE A 114 -7.44 8.13 6.78
N GLY A 115 -7.81 7.85 5.53
CA GLY A 115 -8.98 7.09 5.15
C GLY A 115 -8.57 5.72 4.63
N TYR A 116 -9.40 4.71 4.89
CA TYR A 116 -9.24 3.37 4.35
C TYR A 116 -10.58 2.67 4.37
N GLU A 117 -10.68 1.57 3.64
CA GLU A 117 -11.86 0.74 3.62
C GLU A 117 -11.67 -0.50 4.50
N ARG A 118 -12.73 -0.90 5.20
CA ARG A 118 -12.79 -2.20 5.87
C ARG A 118 -14.20 -2.76 5.75
N VAL A 119 -14.35 -3.90 5.08
CA VAL A 119 -15.65 -4.55 4.82
C VAL A 119 -16.60 -3.58 4.12
N ASN A 120 -16.18 -2.96 3.01
CA ASN A 120 -16.98 -2.01 2.22
C ASN A 120 -17.45 -0.75 2.97
N VAL A 121 -16.82 -0.42 4.10
CA VAL A 121 -17.15 0.77 4.88
C VAL A 121 -15.91 1.67 5.00
N PRO A 122 -15.98 2.91 4.48
CA PRO A 122 -14.95 3.91 4.72
C PRO A 122 -14.76 4.21 6.20
N ARG A 123 -13.52 4.15 6.64
CA ARG A 123 -13.09 4.53 7.99
C ARG A 123 -12.12 5.70 7.88
N TRP A 124 -12.15 6.56 8.89
CA TRP A 124 -11.33 7.75 8.93
C TRP A 124 -10.73 7.92 10.32
N VAL A 125 -9.43 8.22 10.37
CA VAL A 125 -8.72 8.50 11.61
C VAL A 125 -7.82 9.71 11.44
N ARG A 126 -7.57 10.43 12.54
CA ARG A 126 -6.57 11.49 12.54
C ARG A 126 -5.18 10.88 12.44
N ARG A 127 -4.35 11.37 11.51
CA ARG A 127 -2.97 10.91 11.28
C ARG A 127 -2.15 10.92 12.58
N GLU A 128 -2.29 11.96 13.38
CA GLU A 128 -1.60 12.09 14.67
C GLU A 128 -1.86 10.94 15.63
N ARG A 129 -3.06 10.35 15.62
CA ARG A 129 -3.39 9.21 16.48
C ARG A 129 -2.65 7.94 16.07
N LEU A 130 -2.34 7.78 14.78
CA LEU A 130 -1.61 6.63 14.28
C LEU A 130 -0.10 6.75 14.49
N VAL A 131 0.45 7.97 14.37
CA VAL A 131 1.89 8.20 14.43
C VAL A 131 2.39 8.39 15.88
N ARG A 132 1.57 8.92 16.80
CA ARG A 132 1.97 9.19 18.20
C ARG A 132 1.61 8.08 19.20
N GLY A 133 0.72 7.16 18.86
CA GLY A 133 0.20 6.15 19.79
C GLY A 133 0.84 4.78 19.62
N GLY A 134 1.63 4.32 20.60
CA GLY A 134 1.74 2.89 20.94
C GLY A 134 0.35 2.38 21.38
N PHE A 135 -0.05 1.19 20.93
CA PHE A 135 -1.20 0.50 21.53
C PHE A 135 -0.65 -0.35 22.67
#